data_AF-A0A316WMU6-F1
#
_entry.id   AF-A0A316WMU6-F1
#
_cell.length_a   1.000
_cell.length_b   1.000
_cell.length_c   1.000
_cell.angle_alpha   90.00
_cell.angle_beta   90.00
_cell.angle_gamma   90.00
#
_symmetry.space_group_name_H-M   'P 1'
#
loop_
_entity.id
_entity.type
_entity.pdbx_description
1 polymer ?
#
loop_
_entity_poly.entity_id
_entity_poly.type
_entity_poly.pdbx_seq_one_letter_code
_entity_poly.pdbx_strand_id
1 'polypeptide(L)'
;MKNKLRKIVIDNKEYLYIVTDQFHFETDTNTLTLKVFLSGQKKTPLIIQFVTVEYYIIGQPLKSGIKLKNKITDSEDVINLNEPKYIRQLILQGIKNGWSGTNPIEIQDGLIYLNEMGFETDELSPGK
;
A
#
# COMPACT_ATOMS: atom_id res chain seq x y z
N MET A 1 2.76 20.00 1.50
CA MET A 1 2.28 20.05 0.09
C MET A 1 0.82 19.64 0.05
N LYS A 2 -0.03 20.30 -0.75
CA LYS A 2 -1.45 19.91 -0.89
C LYS A 2 -1.51 18.52 -1.51
N ASN A 3 -2.03 17.58 -0.74
CA ASN A 3 -2.17 16.17 -1.08
C ASN A 3 -3.17 15.99 -2.25
N LYS A 4 -2.66 16.07 -3.48
CA LYS A 4 -3.46 15.91 -4.71
C LYS A 4 -3.68 14.42 -4.97
N LEU A 5 -4.95 14.03 -5.16
CA LEU A 5 -5.30 12.69 -5.62
C LEU A 5 -4.62 12.41 -6.96
N ARG A 6 -3.92 11.28 -7.06
CA ARG A 6 -3.36 10.72 -8.29
C ARG A 6 -4.43 9.85 -8.96
N LYS A 7 -4.37 9.72 -10.28
CA LYS A 7 -5.32 8.93 -11.09
C LYS A 7 -4.63 7.68 -11.63
N ILE A 8 -5.36 6.57 -11.66
CA ILE A 8 -4.97 5.33 -12.36
C ILE A 8 -6.21 4.70 -13.00
N VAL A 9 -6.05 4.06 -14.17
CA VAL A 9 -7.13 3.34 -14.86
C VAL A 9 -6.80 1.85 -14.86
N ILE A 10 -7.73 1.03 -14.40
CA ILE A 10 -7.61 -0.43 -14.32
C ILE A 10 -8.91 -1.01 -14.89
N ASP A 11 -8.80 -1.86 -15.91
CA ASP A 11 -9.94 -2.53 -16.56
C ASP A 11 -11.09 -1.57 -16.89
N ASN A 12 -10.75 -0.46 -17.55
CA ASN A 12 -11.63 0.65 -17.95
C ASN A 12 -12.34 1.39 -16.80
N LYS A 13 -11.98 1.12 -15.55
CA LYS A 13 -12.44 1.87 -14.37
C LYS A 13 -11.39 2.86 -13.92
N GLU A 14 -11.82 4.08 -13.65
CA GLU A 14 -10.96 5.13 -13.13
C GLU A 14 -10.93 5.10 -11.61
N TYR A 15 -9.73 5.11 -11.04
CA TYR A 15 -9.48 5.19 -9.61
C TYR A 15 -8.69 6.44 -9.28
N LEU A 16 -9.02 7.03 -8.14
CA LEU A 16 -8.30 8.15 -7.54
C LEU A 16 -7.66 7.67 -6.26
N TYR A 17 -6.39 7.98 -6.03
CA TYR A 17 -5.68 7.50 -4.85
C TYR A 17 -4.74 8.54 -4.26
N ILE A 18 -4.39 8.30 -3.00
CA ILE A 18 -3.40 9.07 -2.26
C ILE A 18 -2.60 8.14 -1.36
N VAL A 19 -1.31 8.45 -1.23
CA VAL A 19 -0.39 7.81 -0.29
C VAL A 19 0.03 8.86 0.74
N THR A 20 -0.14 8.55 2.02
CA THR A 20 0.28 9.39 3.16
C THR A 20 1.03 8.54 4.16
N ASP A 21 1.97 9.12 4.89
CA ASP A 21 2.72 8.48 5.97
C ASP A 21 2.51 9.23 7.29
N GLN A 22 2.64 8.50 8.38
CA GLN A 22 2.65 9.04 9.73
C GLN A 22 3.67 8.28 10.56
N PHE A 23 4.62 9.00 11.14
CA PHE A 23 5.56 8.46 12.10
C PHE A 23 4.97 8.47 13.51
N HIS A 24 5.20 7.39 14.26
CA HIS A 24 4.73 7.19 15.63
C HIS A 24 5.94 7.06 16.56
N PHE A 25 6.30 8.17 17.20
CA PHE A 25 7.50 8.26 18.05
C PHE A 25 7.48 7.27 19.23
N GLU A 26 6.31 6.98 19.80
CA GLU A 26 6.18 6.12 20.98
C GLU A 26 6.53 4.66 20.70
N THR A 27 6.34 4.20 19.47
CA THR A 27 6.55 2.80 19.06
C THR A 27 7.68 2.64 18.04
N ASP A 28 8.31 3.74 17.63
CA ASP A 28 9.32 3.78 16.57
C ASP A 28 8.82 3.11 15.26
N THR A 29 7.54 3.31 14.96
CA THR A 29 6.90 2.76 13.76
C THR A 29 6.47 3.86 12.80
N ASN A 30 6.31 3.48 11.53
CA ASN A 30 5.67 4.29 10.52
C ASN A 30 4.41 3.60 10.01
N THR A 31 3.35 4.36 9.80
CA THR A 31 2.19 3.90 9.03
C THR A 31 2.13 4.60 7.69
N LEU A 32 2.38 3.85 6.61
CA LEU A 32 2.07 4.28 5.25
C LEU A 32 0.63 3.88 4.93
N THR A 33 -0.21 4.83 4.53
CA THR A 33 -1.61 4.62 4.19
C THR A 33 -1.83 4.88 2.70
N LEU A 34 -2.30 3.87 1.98
CA LEU A 34 -2.87 4.01 0.64
C LEU A 34 -4.39 4.12 0.79
N LYS A 35 -4.96 5.22 0.30
CA LYS A 35 -6.40 5.43 0.24
C LYS A 35 -6.84 5.55 -1.21
N VAL A 36 -7.73 4.67 -1.65
CA VAL A 36 -8.22 4.58 -3.03
C VAL A 36 -9.72 4.76 -3.09
N PHE A 37 -10.17 5.51 -4.08
CA PHE A 37 -11.57 5.75 -4.40
C PHE A 37 -11.83 5.29 -5.84
N LEU A 38 -12.98 4.69 -6.08
CA LEU A 38 -13.51 4.60 -7.44
C LEU A 38 -13.98 6.01 -7.86
N SER A 39 -13.66 6.44 -9.08
CA SER A 39 -14.03 7.79 -9.54
C SER A 39 -15.56 7.97 -9.48
N GLY A 40 -15.99 9.11 -8.94
CA GLY A 40 -17.41 9.38 -8.62
C GLY A 40 -17.91 8.79 -7.29
N GLN A 41 -17.16 7.89 -6.63
CA GLN A 41 -17.56 7.22 -5.38
C GLN A 41 -16.57 7.54 -4.25
N LYS A 42 -16.89 8.55 -3.42
CA LYS A 42 -15.99 9.01 -2.34
C LYS A 42 -16.26 8.41 -0.96
N LYS A 43 -17.42 7.77 -0.76
CA LYS A 43 -17.88 7.35 0.58
C LYS A 43 -17.24 6.05 1.09
N THR A 44 -16.80 5.20 0.17
CA THR A 44 -16.38 3.81 0.45
C THR A 44 -14.97 3.53 -0.08
N PRO A 45 -13.94 4.24 0.43
CA PRO A 45 -12.58 4.03 -0.01
C PRO A 45 -12.06 2.65 0.40
N LEU A 46 -11.17 2.09 -0.42
CA LEU A 46 -10.23 1.07 0.02
C LEU A 46 -9.12 1.78 0.81
N ILE A 47 -8.88 1.33 2.04
CA ILE A 47 -7.80 1.83 2.90
C ILE A 47 -6.88 0.66 3.18
N ILE A 48 -5.61 0.80 2.80
CA ILE A 48 -4.55 -0.19 3.06
C ILE A 48 -3.49 0.50 3.91
N GLN A 49 -3.14 -0.09 5.05
CA GLN A 49 -2.13 0.43 5.97
C GLN A 49 -0.94 -0.51 6.04
N PHE A 50 0.26 0.05 5.90
CA PHE A 50 1.53 -0.65 6.08
C PHE A 50 2.15 -0.11 7.35
N VAL A 51 2.07 -0.87 8.44
CA VAL A 51 2.77 -0.54 9.68
C VAL A 51 4.16 -1.18 9.59
N THR A 52 5.19 -0.35 9.51
CA THR A 52 6.59 -0.80 9.38
C THR A 52 7.45 -0.25 10.51
N VAL A 53 8.59 -0.87 10.76
CA VAL A 53 9.68 -0.20 11.49
C VAL A 53 10.06 1.10 10.77
N GLU A 54 10.40 2.14 11.52
CA GLU A 54 11.03 3.34 10.94
C GLU A 54 12.52 3.07 10.76
N TYR A 55 13.04 3.24 9.54
CA TYR A 55 14.48 3.25 9.33
C TYR A 55 14.97 4.69 9.47
N TYR A 56 15.57 5.02 10.62
CA TYR A 56 16.05 6.36 10.98
C TYR A 56 16.84 7.09 9.85
N ILE A 57 17.55 6.34 9.01
CA ILE A 57 18.39 6.87 7.93
C ILE A 57 17.62 7.00 6.59
N ILE A 58 16.67 6.10 6.32
CA ILE A 58 16.06 5.89 4.99
C ILE A 58 14.62 6.45 4.94
N GLY A 59 14.05 6.80 6.09
CA GLY A 59 12.65 7.15 6.25
C GLY A 59 11.73 5.95 6.00
N GLN A 60 10.50 6.22 5.58
CA GLN A 60 9.54 5.15 5.29
C GLN A 60 10.03 4.29 4.08
N PRO A 61 10.31 2.98 4.28
CA PRO A 61 10.99 2.13 3.30
C PRO A 61 10.21 1.90 2.00
N LEU A 62 8.89 1.78 2.09
CA LEU A 62 7.99 1.63 0.94
C LEU A 62 7.78 2.95 0.16
N LYS A 63 8.23 4.10 0.65
CA LYS A 63 8.28 5.37 -0.08
C LYS A 63 9.61 5.59 -0.80
N SER A 64 10.71 5.27 -0.13
CA SER A 64 12.06 5.41 -0.68
C SER A 64 12.42 4.28 -1.64
N GLY A 65 11.83 3.11 -1.44
CA GLY A 65 12.09 1.90 -2.21
C GLY A 65 12.87 0.90 -1.36
N ILE A 66 12.35 -0.32 -1.22
CA ILE A 66 13.03 -1.42 -0.50
C ILE A 66 13.09 -2.66 -1.39
N LYS A 67 14.21 -3.39 -1.37
CA LYS A 67 14.34 -4.65 -2.09
C LYS A 67 13.70 -5.77 -1.28
N LEU A 68 12.66 -6.40 -1.82
CA LEU A 68 12.06 -7.59 -1.22
C LEU A 68 12.23 -8.78 -2.16
N LYS A 69 12.44 -9.96 -1.58
CA LYS A 69 12.40 -11.22 -2.32
C LYS A 69 10.95 -11.61 -2.62
N ASN A 70 10.66 -11.97 -3.87
CA ASN A 70 9.39 -12.54 -4.28
C ASN A 70 9.53 -14.06 -4.43
N LYS A 71 8.83 -14.82 -3.57
CA LYS A 71 8.85 -16.29 -3.54
C LYS A 71 8.15 -16.93 -4.74
N ILE A 72 7.24 -16.22 -5.41
CA ILE A 72 6.47 -16.74 -6.56
C ILE A 72 7.30 -16.68 -7.84
N THR A 73 8.02 -15.58 -8.05
CA THR A 73 8.82 -15.34 -9.25
C THR A 73 10.30 -15.67 -9.08
N ASP A 74 10.74 -15.96 -7.85
CA ASP A 74 12.15 -16.15 -7.47
C ASP A 74 13.04 -14.96 -7.88
N SER A 75 12.53 -13.74 -7.65
CA SER A 75 13.19 -12.47 -7.99
C SER A 75 13.38 -11.58 -6.75
N GLU A 76 14.27 -10.60 -6.87
CA GLU A 76 14.31 -9.45 -5.96
C GLU A 76 13.75 -8.22 -6.68
N ASP A 77 12.74 -7.60 -6.08
CA ASP A 77 12.08 -6.41 -6.63
C ASP A 77 12.23 -5.23 -5.68
N VAL A 78 12.52 -4.05 -6.24
CA VAL A 78 12.46 -2.80 -5.48
C VAL A 78 11.01 -2.34 -5.39
N ILE A 79 10.43 -2.42 -4.20
CA ILE A 79 9.05 -2.02 -3.91
C ILE A 79 9.01 -0.56 -3.49
N ASN A 80 8.29 0.25 -4.25
CA ASN A 80 8.07 1.67 -3.96
C ASN A 80 6.62 2.08 -4.29
N LEU A 81 5.83 2.46 -3.30
CA LEU A 81 4.42 2.83 -3.49
C LEU A 81 4.21 4.19 -4.17
N ASN A 82 5.28 4.91 -4.51
CA ASN A 82 5.19 6.00 -5.48
C ASN A 82 5.06 5.50 -6.92
N GLU A 83 5.46 4.26 -7.21
CA GLU A 83 5.35 3.67 -8.53
C GLU A 83 3.91 3.17 -8.79
N PRO A 84 3.25 3.61 -9.88
CA PRO A 84 1.88 3.22 -10.19
C PRO A 84 1.66 1.71 -10.33
N LYS A 85 2.70 0.92 -10.65
CA LYS A 85 2.59 -0.53 -10.84
C LYS A 85 2.18 -1.26 -9.55
N TYR A 86 2.73 -0.86 -8.40
CA TYR A 86 2.36 -1.45 -7.11
C TYR A 86 1.00 -0.96 -6.64
N ILE A 87 0.65 0.31 -6.91
CA ILE A 87 -0.70 0.82 -6.66
C ILE A 87 -1.75 0.00 -7.42
N ARG A 88 -1.47 -0.34 -8.70
CA ARG A 88 -2.35 -1.21 -9.50
C ARG A 88 -2.54 -2.57 -8.83
N GLN A 89 -1.45 -3.22 -8.42
CA GLN A 89 -1.50 -4.55 -7.80
C GLN A 89 -2.28 -4.53 -6.47
N LEU A 90 -2.05 -3.54 -5.62
CA LEU A 90 -2.77 -3.37 -4.36
C LEU A 90 -4.27 -3.14 -4.55
N ILE A 91 -4.67 -2.38 -5.58
CA ILE A 91 -6.09 -2.20 -5.92
C ILE A 91 -6.71 -3.54 -6.35
N LEU A 92 -6.01 -4.31 -7.20
CA LEU A 92 -6.49 -5.62 -7.64
C LEU A 92 -6.62 -6.60 -6.47
N GLN A 93 -5.68 -6.59 -5.52
CA GLN A 93 -5.78 -7.40 -4.32
C GLN A 93 -6.96 -6.97 -3.44
N GLY A 94 -7.20 -5.66 -3.30
CA GLY A 94 -8.39 -5.14 -2.60
C GLY A 94 -9.70 -5.60 -3.25
N ILE A 95 -9.76 -5.63 -4.57
CA ILE A 95 -10.93 -6.14 -5.31
C ILE A 95 -11.12 -7.63 -5.06
N LYS A 96 -10.04 -8.42 -5.11
CA LYS A 96 -10.06 -9.85 -4.79
C LYS A 96 -10.52 -10.11 -3.35
N ASN A 97 -10.20 -9.21 -2.43
CA ASN A 97 -10.57 -9.27 -1.02
C ASN A 97 -11.96 -8.63 -0.74
N GLY A 98 -12.75 -8.35 -1.78
CA GLY A 98 -14.17 -8.00 -1.66
C GLY A 98 -14.50 -6.51 -1.80
N TRP A 99 -13.54 -5.65 -2.11
CA TRP A 99 -13.82 -4.23 -2.40
C TRP A 99 -14.34 -4.02 -3.82
N SER A 100 -15.49 -3.38 -3.98
CA SER A 100 -16.09 -3.04 -5.28
C SER A 100 -16.00 -1.55 -5.63
N GLY A 101 -15.53 -0.71 -4.70
CA GLY A 101 -15.55 0.75 -4.82
C GLY A 101 -16.85 1.40 -4.36
N THR A 102 -17.93 0.63 -4.18
CA THR A 102 -19.24 1.10 -3.71
C THR A 102 -19.68 0.48 -2.38
N ASN A 103 -18.95 -0.52 -1.87
CA ASN A 103 -19.16 -1.11 -0.55
C ASN A 103 -18.05 -0.71 0.43
N PRO A 104 -18.37 -0.52 1.71
CA PRO A 104 -17.34 -0.43 2.75
C PRO A 104 -16.70 -1.80 2.95
N ILE A 105 -15.41 -1.80 3.25
CA ILE A 105 -14.67 -2.93 3.80
C ILE A 105 -13.79 -2.43 4.94
N GLU A 106 -13.29 -3.33 5.77
CA GLU A 106 -12.36 -2.98 6.85
C GLU A 106 -11.03 -2.46 6.30
N ILE A 107 -10.26 -1.78 7.15
CA ILE A 107 -8.90 -1.38 6.82
C ILE A 107 -8.07 -2.64 6.58
N GLN A 108 -7.34 -2.64 5.47
CA GLN A 108 -6.57 -3.80 5.03
C GLN A 108 -5.12 -3.67 5.49
N ASP A 109 -4.55 -4.79 5.91
CA ASP A 109 -3.11 -4.87 6.23
C ASP A 109 -2.30 -5.00 4.94
N GLY A 110 -1.48 -3.98 4.68
CA GLY A 110 -0.65 -3.90 3.49
C GLY A 110 0.52 -4.89 3.48
N LEU A 111 1.04 -5.30 4.64
CA LEU A 111 2.07 -6.35 4.70
C LEU A 111 1.46 -7.70 4.34
N ILE A 112 0.23 -7.99 4.77
CA ILE A 112 -0.50 -9.19 4.33
C ILE A 112 -0.67 -9.16 2.80
N TYR A 113 -1.04 -8.02 2.22
CA TYR A 113 -1.19 -7.91 0.76
C TYR A 113 0.13 -8.16 0.02
N LEU A 114 1.25 -7.62 0.51
CA LEU A 114 2.57 -7.88 -0.06
C LEU A 114 2.93 -9.38 0.01
N ASN A 115 2.65 -10.04 1.14
CA ASN A 115 2.84 -11.49 1.28
C ASN A 115 1.97 -12.29 0.32
N GLU A 116 0.70 -11.92 0.13
CA GLU A 116 -0.21 -12.54 -0.84
C GLU A 116 0.26 -12.36 -2.30
N MET A 117 1.02 -11.29 -2.58
CA MET A 117 1.69 -11.05 -3.86
C MET A 117 3.05 -11.75 -3.98
N GLY A 118 3.47 -12.50 -2.95
CA GLY A 118 4.68 -13.30 -2.92
C GLY A 118 5.89 -12.65 -2.26
N PHE A 119 5.80 -11.40 -1.80
CA PHE A 119 6.93 -10.70 -1.21
C PHE A 119 7.16 -11.10 0.25
N GLU A 120 8.41 -11.36 0.59
CA GLU A 120 8.83 -11.54 1.98
C GLU A 120 8.85 -10.17 2.69
N THR A 121 8.10 -10.02 3.78
CA THR A 121 7.97 -8.73 4.50
C THR A 121 8.46 -8.76 5.94
N ASP A 122 9.11 -9.84 6.38
CA ASP A 122 9.50 -10.02 7.78
C ASP A 122 10.42 -8.89 8.26
N GLU A 123 11.29 -8.39 7.39
CA GLU A 123 12.19 -7.27 7.69
C GLU A 123 11.47 -5.93 7.86
N LEU A 124 10.27 -5.78 7.31
CA LEU A 124 9.46 -4.56 7.43
C LEU A 124 8.64 -4.53 8.72
N SER A 125 8.30 -5.70 9.24
CA SER A 125 7.40 -5.81 10.39
C SER A 125 8.08 -5.25 11.64
N PRO A 126 7.43 -4.35 12.40
CA PRO A 126 7.86 -4.08 13.76
C PRO A 126 7.76 -5.40 14.52
N GLY A 127 8.92 -5.94 14.92
CA GLY A 127 9.01 -7.26 15.55
C GLY A 127 7.97 -7.48 16.64
N LYS A 128 7.52 -8.72 16.81
CA LYS A 128 6.62 -9.12 17.89
C LYS A 128 7.22 -8.85 19.26
#